data_AF-A0A2V7FKG3-F1
#
_entry.id   AF-A0A2V7FKG3-F1
#
_cell.length_a   1.000
_cell.length_b   1.000
_cell.length_c   1.000
_cell.angle_alpha   90.00
_cell.angle_beta   90.00
_cell.angle_gamma   90.00
#
_symmetry.space_group_name_H-M   'P 1'
#
loop_
_entity.id
_entity.type
_entity.pdbx_description
1 polymer ?
#
loop_
_entity_poly.entity_id
_entity_poly.type
_entity_poly.pdbx_seq_one_letter_code
_entity_poly.pdbx_strand_id
1 'polypeptide(L)'
;MIGQELPRLQARADSLAREWRHAAAVADAIDSLERARVFVGHDTIRVGALTIVTNASPLPLREAAVRAWPLIDSVYGDDARQLEERPYAIVPVDPDTTVERPPRHNGTEIPWDQDVASLTLLLLSTVPVAPADTALQRWLGGEVRPLIHADVERAGVYVRLVTAPFEASRRCLIGDISACRDALDLFGRGDPVARWYRSARERRSVVLNTFTGYFDRGTHLATLQACANGSDSACTQLLRSLPPGGLPRPLTHDARTTLVDVALHLGGRDAYHRLAASVGLPIADRLAAAGGIAIDSLLSRWRAEILASRPTPVSLPPWGLWIALGWTILFAVFGLRSSRWRVN
;
A
#
# COMPACT_ATOMS: atom_id res chain seq x y z
N MET A 1 49.89 12.28 17.36
CA MET A 1 49.23 13.18 16.37
C MET A 1 47.81 12.70 16.09
N ILE A 2 46.89 12.77 17.07
CA ILE A 2 45.46 12.35 16.90
C ILE A 2 44.48 13.45 17.36
N GLY A 3 44.95 14.53 18.00
CA GLY A 3 44.09 15.59 18.55
C GLY A 3 43.67 16.71 17.58
N GLN A 4 44.23 16.78 16.37
CA GLN A 4 43.96 17.88 15.41
C GLN A 4 42.87 17.58 14.38
N GLU A 5 42.39 16.32 14.25
CA GLU A 5 41.34 15.97 13.29
C GLU A 5 39.92 16.24 13.82
N LEU A 6 39.68 16.02 15.12
CA LEU A 6 38.36 16.19 15.73
C LEU A 6 37.83 17.64 15.61
N PRO A 7 38.62 18.70 15.92
CA PRO A 7 38.13 20.07 15.82
C PRO A 7 37.85 20.48 14.37
N ARG A 8 38.60 19.91 13.41
CA ARG A 8 38.47 20.21 11.98
C ARG A 8 37.23 19.57 11.38
N LEU A 9 36.90 18.35 11.81
CA LEU A 9 35.66 17.67 11.45
C LEU A 9 34.44 18.36 12.06
N GLN A 10 34.53 18.82 13.31
CA GLN A 10 33.47 19.59 13.97
C GLN A 10 33.19 20.92 13.26
N ALA A 11 34.24 21.68 12.93
CA ALA A 11 34.09 22.93 12.18
C ALA A 11 33.45 22.71 10.79
N ARG A 12 33.75 21.59 10.13
CA ARG A 12 33.18 21.22 8.83
C ARG A 12 31.71 20.80 8.94
N ALA A 13 31.36 20.04 9.99
CA ALA A 13 29.97 19.68 10.30
C ALA A 13 29.13 20.92 10.63
N ASP A 14 29.67 21.85 11.41
CA ASP A 14 29.00 23.11 11.75
C ASP A 14 28.80 24.01 10.52
N SER A 15 29.75 24.00 9.58
CA SER A 15 29.62 24.72 8.30
C SER A 15 28.50 24.14 7.46
N LEU A 16 28.46 22.81 7.31
CA LEU A 16 27.39 22.12 6.58
C LEU A 16 26.02 22.32 7.23
N ALA A 17 25.95 22.31 8.57
CA ALA A 17 24.71 22.58 9.29
C ALA A 17 24.22 24.03 9.13
N ARG A 18 25.12 25.00 8.91
CA ARG A 18 24.76 26.38 8.59
C ARG A 18 24.26 26.51 7.15
N GLU A 19 24.97 25.90 6.20
CA GLU A 19 24.55 25.88 4.79
C GLU A 19 23.21 25.19 4.61
N TRP A 20 22.99 24.05 5.28
CA TRP A 20 21.72 23.35 5.26
C TRP A 20 20.57 24.19 5.83
N ARG A 21 20.78 24.87 6.97
CA ARG A 21 19.77 25.79 7.54
C ARG A 21 19.47 26.97 6.63
N HIS A 22 20.48 27.51 5.96
CA HIS A 22 20.27 28.60 5.00
C HIS A 22 19.49 28.12 3.77
N ALA A 23 19.84 26.95 3.23
CA ALA A 23 19.11 26.33 2.13
C ALA A 23 17.65 26.01 2.52
N ALA A 24 17.41 25.48 3.73
CA ALA A 24 16.07 25.22 4.25
C ALA A 24 15.26 26.53 4.40
N ALA A 25 15.85 27.59 4.95
CA ALA A 25 15.17 28.88 5.08
C ALA A 25 14.85 29.53 3.72
N VAL A 26 15.70 29.36 2.71
CA VAL A 26 15.43 29.81 1.34
C VAL A 26 14.31 28.98 0.71
N ALA A 27 14.32 27.66 0.90
CA ALA A 27 13.23 26.79 0.45
C ALA A 27 11.88 27.17 1.09
N ASP A 28 11.84 27.39 2.41
CA ASP A 28 10.64 27.83 3.14
C ASP A 28 10.12 29.20 2.65
N ALA A 29 11.03 30.12 2.30
CA ALA A 29 10.68 31.43 1.75
C ALA A 29 10.14 31.34 0.32
N ILE A 30 10.72 30.49 -0.53
CA ILE A 30 10.22 30.17 -1.86
C ILE A 30 8.83 29.52 -1.75
N ASP A 31 8.65 28.53 -0.88
CA ASP A 31 7.37 27.87 -0.62
C ASP A 31 6.29 28.86 -0.16
N SER A 32 6.67 29.84 0.67
CA SER A 32 5.74 30.87 1.16
C SER A 32 5.33 31.84 0.03
N LEU A 33 6.26 32.20 -0.86
CA LEU A 33 5.98 33.04 -2.03
C LEU A 33 5.18 32.28 -3.11
N GLU A 34 5.46 30.99 -3.31
CA GLU A 34 4.70 30.13 -4.20
C GLU A 34 3.28 29.90 -3.69
N ARG A 35 3.11 29.62 -2.40
CA ARG A 35 1.78 29.57 -1.76
C ARG A 35 1.01 30.87 -2.00
N ALA A 36 1.65 32.03 -1.90
CA ALA A 36 1.01 33.32 -2.21
C ALA A 36 0.66 33.48 -3.70
N ARG A 37 1.47 32.94 -4.62
CA ARG A 37 1.24 33.01 -6.08
C ARG A 37 0.17 32.04 -6.58
N VAL A 38 0.00 30.88 -5.94
CA VAL A 38 -1.06 29.89 -6.23
C VAL A 38 -2.46 30.53 -6.17
N PHE A 39 -2.65 31.63 -5.44
CA PHE A 39 -3.96 32.28 -5.32
C PHE A 39 -4.24 33.39 -6.35
N VAL A 40 -3.28 33.80 -7.18
CA VAL A 40 -3.49 34.90 -8.16
C VAL A 40 -3.86 34.30 -9.52
N GLY A 41 -5.09 34.55 -9.99
CA GLY A 41 -5.58 34.08 -11.31
C GLY A 41 -5.97 32.60 -11.40
N HIS A 42 -6.25 31.96 -10.27
CA HIS A 42 -6.63 30.54 -10.18
C HIS A 42 -8.11 30.40 -9.76
N ASP A 43 -8.78 29.40 -10.33
CA ASP A 43 -10.12 28.98 -9.95
C ASP A 43 -10.07 28.12 -8.68
N THR A 44 -11.01 28.36 -7.77
CA THR A 44 -11.15 27.57 -6.54
C THR A 44 -12.44 26.75 -6.59
N ILE A 45 -12.30 25.43 -6.47
CA ILE A 45 -13.40 24.47 -6.40
C ILE A 45 -13.54 24.00 -4.96
N ARG A 46 -14.75 24.08 -4.41
CA ARG A 46 -15.08 23.59 -3.06
C ARG A 46 -16.18 22.53 -3.13
N VAL A 47 -15.95 21.40 -2.47
CA VAL A 47 -16.91 20.31 -2.30
C VAL A 47 -16.74 19.78 -0.87
N GLY A 48 -17.69 20.09 0.02
CA GLY A 48 -17.50 19.85 1.46
C GLY A 48 -16.29 20.61 1.97
N ALA A 49 -15.40 19.94 2.71
CA ALA A 49 -14.14 20.52 3.18
C ALA A 49 -13.02 20.47 2.12
N LEU A 50 -13.20 19.71 1.03
CA LEU A 50 -12.21 19.61 -0.04
C LEU A 50 -12.15 20.92 -0.83
N THR A 51 -11.02 21.62 -0.71
CA THR A 51 -10.70 22.81 -1.51
C THR A 51 -9.63 22.46 -2.54
N ILE A 52 -9.91 22.71 -3.82
CA ILE A 52 -8.97 22.55 -4.93
C ILE A 52 -8.71 23.92 -5.54
N VAL A 53 -7.45 24.27 -5.71
CA VAL A 53 -7.00 25.47 -6.41
C VAL A 53 -6.34 25.03 -7.72
N THR A 54 -6.81 25.56 -8.83
CA THR A 54 -6.36 25.20 -10.18
C THR A 54 -6.33 26.43 -11.09
N ASN A 55 -5.46 26.46 -12.09
CA ASN A 55 -5.62 27.43 -13.17
C ASN A 55 -6.79 27.05 -14.08
N ALA A 56 -7.23 28.01 -14.91
CA ALA A 56 -8.27 27.77 -15.92
C ALA A 56 -7.91 26.57 -16.80
N SER A 57 -8.80 25.58 -16.86
CA SER A 57 -8.55 24.29 -17.50
C SER A 57 -9.87 23.60 -17.88
N PRO A 58 -9.89 22.78 -18.95
CA PRO A 58 -11.05 21.96 -19.30
C PRO A 58 -11.26 20.75 -18.36
N LEU A 59 -10.38 20.51 -17.38
CA LEU A 59 -10.49 19.34 -16.52
C LEU A 59 -11.81 19.34 -15.71
N PRO A 60 -12.53 18.21 -15.65
CA PRO A 60 -13.77 18.09 -14.88
C PRO A 60 -13.51 17.88 -13.38
N LEU A 61 -12.68 18.74 -12.77
CA LEU A 61 -12.24 18.64 -11.37
C LEU A 61 -13.39 18.71 -10.37
N ARG A 62 -14.44 19.50 -10.67
CA ARG A 62 -15.63 19.57 -9.80
C ARG A 62 -16.37 18.24 -9.74
N GLU A 63 -16.54 17.57 -10.88
CA GLU A 63 -17.22 16.28 -10.95
C GLU A 63 -16.42 15.20 -10.23
N ALA A 64 -15.09 15.19 -10.43
CA ALA A 64 -14.20 14.30 -9.72
C ALA A 64 -14.23 14.54 -8.20
N ALA A 65 -14.22 15.80 -7.75
CA ALA A 65 -14.31 16.16 -6.35
C ALA A 65 -15.64 15.72 -5.71
N VAL A 66 -16.76 15.84 -6.42
CA VAL A 66 -18.08 15.34 -5.96
C VAL A 66 -18.07 13.83 -5.78
N ARG A 67 -17.35 13.07 -6.62
CA ARG A 67 -17.21 11.62 -6.48
C ARG A 67 -16.24 11.22 -5.37
N ALA A 68 -15.15 11.96 -5.19
CA ALA A 68 -14.12 11.65 -4.21
C ALA A 68 -14.55 12.03 -2.78
N TRP A 69 -15.25 13.15 -2.60
CA TRP A 69 -15.54 13.72 -1.28
C TRP A 69 -16.21 12.74 -0.30
N PRO A 70 -17.26 11.96 -0.67
CA PRO A 70 -17.88 11.03 0.27
C PRO A 70 -16.92 9.95 0.81
N LEU A 71 -15.98 9.49 -0.01
CA LEU A 71 -14.97 8.49 0.38
C LEU A 71 -13.86 9.11 1.24
N ILE A 72 -13.50 10.37 0.98
CA ILE A 72 -12.57 11.13 1.82
C ILE A 72 -13.20 11.37 3.20
N ASP A 73 -14.44 11.89 3.24
CA ASP A 73 -15.15 12.15 4.50
C ASP A 73 -15.41 10.86 5.29
N SER A 74 -15.68 9.73 4.63
CA SER A 74 -15.90 8.46 5.34
C SER A 74 -14.66 7.92 6.04
N VAL A 75 -13.46 8.22 5.53
CA VAL A 75 -12.19 7.74 6.09
C VAL A 75 -11.59 8.72 7.09
N TYR A 76 -11.53 10.01 6.75
CA TYR A 76 -10.87 11.02 7.57
C TYR A 76 -11.83 11.73 8.52
N GLY A 77 -13.14 11.67 8.28
CA GLY A 77 -14.17 12.23 9.15
C GLY A 77 -13.89 13.68 9.53
N ASP A 78 -13.72 13.95 10.81
CA ASP A 78 -13.51 15.31 11.29
C ASP A 78 -12.11 15.87 10.94
N ASP A 79 -11.10 15.02 10.73
CA ASP A 79 -9.80 15.46 10.21
C ASP A 79 -9.86 15.92 8.75
N ALA A 80 -10.92 15.56 8.00
CA ALA A 80 -11.11 16.06 6.64
C ALA A 80 -11.28 17.59 6.59
N ARG A 81 -11.64 18.25 7.71
CA ARG A 81 -11.71 19.72 7.80
C ARG A 81 -10.36 20.40 7.55
N GLN A 82 -9.24 19.70 7.76
CA GLN A 82 -7.91 20.21 7.42
C GLN A 82 -7.77 20.57 5.93
N LEU A 83 -8.60 19.99 5.05
CA LEU A 83 -8.61 20.26 3.61
C LEU A 83 -9.17 21.64 3.25
N GLU A 84 -9.84 22.33 4.19
CA GLU A 84 -10.22 23.74 4.03
C GLU A 84 -8.99 24.65 4.12
N GLU A 85 -8.08 24.33 5.03
CA GLU A 85 -6.86 25.10 5.30
C GLU A 85 -5.69 24.66 4.41
N ARG A 86 -5.73 23.44 3.89
CA ARG A 86 -4.71 22.83 3.03
C ARG A 86 -5.30 22.48 1.67
N PRO A 87 -5.46 23.46 0.77
CA PRO A 87 -6.04 23.21 -0.53
C PRO A 87 -5.16 22.31 -1.38
N TYR A 88 -5.80 21.49 -2.20
CA TYR A 88 -5.17 20.78 -3.30
C TYR A 88 -4.78 21.76 -4.41
N ALA A 89 -3.50 22.01 -4.58
CA ALA A 89 -3.01 22.72 -5.77
C ALA A 89 -2.88 21.71 -6.93
N ILE A 90 -3.71 21.86 -7.95
CA ILE A 90 -3.66 21.05 -9.17
C ILE A 90 -3.30 21.98 -10.33
N VAL A 91 -2.31 21.60 -11.11
CA VAL A 91 -1.84 22.39 -12.24
C VAL A 91 -2.02 21.59 -13.51
N PRO A 92 -3.07 21.88 -14.30
CA PRO A 92 -3.28 21.19 -15.56
C PRO A 92 -2.24 21.63 -16.56
N VAL A 93 -1.58 20.66 -17.19
CA VAL A 93 -0.54 20.87 -18.19
C VAL A 93 -0.97 20.28 -19.52
N ASP A 94 -0.62 20.97 -20.60
CA ASP A 94 -0.78 20.45 -21.96
C ASP A 94 0.28 19.34 -22.19
N PRO A 95 -0.15 18.08 -22.42
CA PRO A 95 0.73 16.93 -22.59
C PRO A 95 1.59 17.03 -23.85
N ASP A 96 1.20 17.86 -24.84
CA ASP A 96 1.92 18.03 -26.10
C ASP A 96 3.02 19.10 -26.01
N THR A 97 3.15 19.78 -24.87
CA THR A 97 4.19 20.80 -24.69
C THR A 97 5.55 20.18 -24.39
N THR A 98 6.53 20.46 -25.23
CA THR A 98 7.94 20.05 -25.06
C THR A 98 8.78 21.06 -24.28
N VAL A 99 8.14 22.10 -23.73
CA VAL A 99 8.82 23.15 -22.98
C VAL A 99 9.19 22.61 -21.61
N GLU A 100 10.48 22.53 -21.33
CA GLU A 100 11.01 22.19 -20.00
C GLU A 100 10.60 23.29 -19.02
N ARG A 101 9.71 22.95 -18.07
CA ARG A 101 9.19 23.89 -17.08
C ARG A 101 10.01 23.77 -15.80
N PRO A 102 10.28 24.89 -15.11
CA PRO A 102 10.92 24.83 -13.80
C PRO A 102 10.05 23.99 -12.85
N PRO A 103 10.65 23.10 -12.04
CA PRO A 103 9.92 22.24 -11.12
C PRO A 103 9.09 23.09 -10.15
N ARG A 104 7.77 22.98 -10.23
CA ARG A 104 6.88 23.56 -9.22
C ARG A 104 6.98 22.75 -7.94
N HIS A 105 7.30 23.41 -6.83
CA HIS A 105 7.42 22.74 -5.54
C HIS A 105 6.05 22.55 -4.88
N ASN A 106 5.05 23.34 -5.30
CA ASN A 106 3.71 23.31 -4.75
C ASN A 106 2.65 23.01 -5.84
N GLY A 107 2.10 21.79 -5.79
CA GLY A 107 0.96 21.35 -6.60
C GLY A 107 1.27 20.16 -7.50
N THR A 108 0.23 19.37 -7.78
CA THR A 108 0.35 18.19 -8.65
C THR A 108 0.11 18.61 -10.09
N GLU A 109 1.15 18.51 -10.91
CA GLU A 109 1.02 18.68 -12.36
C GLU A 109 0.35 17.47 -12.97
N ILE A 110 -0.73 17.70 -13.73
CA ILE A 110 -1.46 16.63 -14.40
C ILE A 110 -1.82 17.02 -15.82
N PRO A 111 -1.82 16.08 -16.78
CA PRO A 111 -2.32 16.36 -18.11
C PRO A 111 -3.74 16.94 -18.07
N TRP A 112 -4.06 17.89 -18.95
CA TRP A 112 -5.39 18.50 -19.03
C TRP A 112 -6.47 17.64 -19.70
N ASP A 113 -6.10 16.47 -20.23
CA ASP A 113 -6.94 15.54 -20.99
C ASP A 113 -7.44 14.36 -20.13
N GLN A 114 -7.38 14.49 -18.80
CA GLN A 114 -7.77 13.43 -17.88
C GLN A 114 -9.30 13.34 -17.72
N ASP A 115 -9.79 12.11 -17.69
CA ASP A 115 -11.19 11.83 -17.44
C ASP A 115 -11.57 11.94 -15.95
N VAL A 116 -12.88 11.98 -15.68
CA VAL A 116 -13.41 12.12 -14.31
C VAL A 116 -12.95 10.98 -13.41
N ALA A 117 -12.83 9.75 -13.93
CA ALA A 117 -12.45 8.58 -13.15
C ALA A 117 -10.99 8.66 -12.68
N SER A 118 -10.08 9.03 -13.59
CA SER A 118 -8.65 9.20 -13.33
C SER A 118 -8.40 10.34 -12.35
N LEU A 119 -9.12 11.46 -12.51
CA LEU A 119 -9.07 12.56 -11.53
C LEU A 119 -9.62 12.16 -10.16
N THR A 120 -10.70 11.37 -10.11
CA THR A 120 -11.24 10.86 -8.84
C THR A 120 -10.21 9.97 -8.14
N LEU A 121 -9.58 9.04 -8.87
CA LEU A 121 -8.50 8.18 -8.37
C LEU A 121 -7.31 8.99 -7.86
N LEU A 122 -6.92 10.04 -8.59
CA LEU A 122 -5.85 10.95 -8.17
C LEU A 122 -6.19 11.60 -6.83
N LEU A 123 -7.38 12.17 -6.69
CA LEU A 123 -7.83 12.81 -5.44
C LEU A 123 -7.85 11.80 -4.28
N LEU A 124 -8.33 10.58 -4.48
CA LEU A 124 -8.35 9.56 -3.42
C LEU A 124 -6.95 9.05 -3.03
N SER A 125 -5.99 9.13 -3.95
CA SER A 125 -4.63 8.63 -3.75
C SER A 125 -3.63 9.67 -3.24
N THR A 126 -4.00 10.94 -3.13
CA THR A 126 -3.04 12.01 -2.80
C THR A 126 -3.55 12.96 -1.71
N VAL A 127 -4.50 12.51 -0.88
CA VAL A 127 -5.24 13.37 0.07
C VAL A 127 -4.27 14.06 1.04
N PRO A 128 -4.20 15.41 1.08
CA PRO A 128 -3.24 16.16 1.89
C PRO A 128 -3.72 16.31 3.34
N VAL A 129 -4.26 15.25 3.92
CA VAL A 129 -4.50 15.15 5.36
C VAL A 129 -3.18 14.82 6.05
N ALA A 130 -2.95 15.37 7.24
CA ALA A 130 -1.73 15.09 8.01
C ALA A 130 -1.52 13.57 8.14
N PRO A 131 -0.39 13.03 7.65
CA PRO A 131 -0.23 11.59 7.58
C PRO A 131 -0.05 10.99 8.98
N ALA A 132 -0.47 9.74 9.13
CA ALA A 132 -0.11 8.96 10.30
C ALA A 132 1.41 8.73 10.37
N ASP A 133 1.90 8.34 11.55
CA ASP A 133 3.33 8.11 11.80
C ASP A 133 3.94 7.01 10.92
N THR A 134 5.27 7.07 10.77
CA THR A 134 6.02 6.15 9.90
C THR A 134 5.90 4.68 10.27
N ALA A 135 5.59 4.34 11.54
CA ALA A 135 5.38 2.96 11.94
C ALA A 135 4.07 2.40 11.37
N LEU A 136 2.98 3.18 11.41
CA LEU A 136 1.72 2.78 10.76
C LEU A 136 1.91 2.67 9.25
N GLN A 137 2.57 3.67 8.64
CA GLN A 137 2.79 3.65 7.19
C GLN A 137 3.60 2.43 6.75
N ARG A 138 4.65 2.07 7.48
CA ARG A 138 5.47 0.88 7.16
C ARG A 138 4.68 -0.42 7.30
N TRP A 139 3.78 -0.50 8.27
CA TRP A 139 2.90 -1.66 8.44
C TRP A 139 1.86 -1.72 7.30
N LEU A 140 1.25 -0.59 6.95
CA LEU A 140 0.30 -0.46 5.84
C LEU A 140 0.93 -0.61 4.46
N GLY A 141 2.22 -0.31 4.31
CA GLY A 141 2.87 -0.20 2.99
C GLY A 141 2.59 1.13 2.29
N GLY A 142 2.12 2.14 3.03
CA GLY A 142 1.72 3.44 2.50
C GLY A 142 0.89 4.22 3.50
N GLU A 143 0.31 5.32 3.05
CA GLU A 143 -0.63 6.13 3.84
C GLU A 143 -1.97 5.41 4.02
N VAL A 144 -2.72 5.82 5.06
CA VAL A 144 -4.13 5.45 5.18
C VAL A 144 -4.89 6.14 4.05
N ARG A 145 -5.64 5.38 3.26
CA ARG A 145 -6.38 5.91 2.09
C ARG A 145 -7.77 5.30 2.03
N PRO A 146 -8.74 6.01 1.44
CA PRO A 146 -10.05 5.42 1.13
C PRO A 146 -9.93 4.19 0.23
N LEU A 147 -10.71 3.15 0.53
CA LEU A 147 -10.91 2.04 -0.41
C LEU A 147 -11.73 2.56 -1.59
N ILE A 148 -11.18 2.45 -2.79
CA ILE A 148 -11.79 3.00 -4.01
C ILE A 148 -12.85 2.02 -4.52
N HIS A 149 -12.54 0.73 -4.45
CA HIS A 149 -13.43 -0.36 -4.85
C HIS A 149 -13.48 -1.40 -3.73
N ALA A 150 -14.13 -1.02 -2.62
CA ALA A 150 -14.11 -1.81 -1.38
C ALA A 150 -14.54 -3.28 -1.57
N ASP A 151 -15.49 -3.54 -2.47
CA ASP A 151 -15.94 -4.89 -2.83
C ASP A 151 -14.84 -5.69 -3.58
N VAL A 152 -14.22 -5.08 -4.58
CA VAL A 152 -13.12 -5.69 -5.37
C VAL A 152 -11.89 -5.93 -4.49
N GLU A 153 -11.54 -4.97 -3.64
CA GLU A 153 -10.39 -5.04 -2.74
C GLU A 153 -10.58 -6.14 -1.69
N ARG A 154 -11.77 -6.20 -1.05
CA ARG A 154 -12.11 -7.27 -0.10
C ARG A 154 -12.18 -8.64 -0.78
N ALA A 155 -12.72 -8.72 -2.00
CA ALA A 155 -12.73 -9.95 -2.80
C ALA A 155 -11.30 -10.43 -3.15
N GLY A 156 -10.40 -9.50 -3.49
CA GLY A 156 -8.98 -9.79 -3.71
C GLY A 156 -8.27 -10.28 -2.44
N VAL A 157 -8.61 -9.72 -1.27
CA VAL A 157 -8.14 -10.23 0.03
C VAL A 157 -8.68 -11.62 0.32
N TYR A 158 -9.96 -11.89 0.03
CA TYR A 158 -10.55 -13.23 0.14
C TYR A 158 -9.78 -14.26 -0.70
N VAL A 159 -9.54 -13.97 -1.99
CA VAL A 159 -8.80 -14.87 -2.89
C VAL A 159 -7.41 -15.16 -2.34
N ARG A 160 -6.70 -14.13 -1.84
CA ARG A 160 -5.39 -14.33 -1.21
C ARG A 160 -5.47 -15.15 0.06
N LEU A 161 -6.49 -14.97 0.88
CA LEU A 161 -6.66 -15.71 2.12
C LEU A 161 -6.89 -17.21 1.85
N VAL A 162 -7.69 -17.56 0.84
CA VAL A 162 -7.97 -18.97 0.48
C VAL A 162 -6.85 -19.64 -0.31
N THR A 163 -6.01 -18.87 -1.00
CA THR A 163 -4.86 -19.39 -1.77
C THR A 163 -3.53 -19.26 -1.01
N ALA A 164 -3.51 -18.62 0.16
CA ALA A 164 -2.29 -18.38 0.92
C ALA A 164 -1.60 -19.70 1.31
N PRO A 165 -0.29 -19.83 1.05
CA PRO A 165 0.46 -21.03 1.41
C PRO A 165 0.78 -21.13 2.92
N PHE A 166 0.50 -20.08 3.70
CA PHE A 166 0.91 -19.91 5.09
C PHE A 166 -0.14 -20.40 6.11
N GLU A 167 0.29 -21.07 7.16
CA GLU A 167 -0.56 -21.68 8.19
C GLU A 167 -1.34 -20.61 8.96
N ALA A 168 -0.71 -19.47 9.25
CA ALA A 168 -1.37 -18.34 9.91
C ALA A 168 -2.59 -17.85 9.10
N SER A 169 -2.45 -17.71 7.78
CA SER A 169 -3.53 -17.30 6.89
C SER A 169 -4.63 -18.36 6.81
N ARG A 170 -4.28 -19.65 6.68
CA ARG A 170 -5.26 -20.76 6.68
C ARG A 170 -6.05 -20.85 7.99
N ARG A 171 -5.37 -20.71 9.13
CA ARG A 171 -6.01 -20.71 10.45
C ARG A 171 -6.92 -19.50 10.64
N CYS A 172 -6.48 -18.34 10.18
CA CYS A 172 -7.33 -17.14 10.16
C CYS A 172 -8.61 -17.38 9.32
N LEU A 173 -8.48 -17.97 8.12
CA LEU A 173 -9.61 -18.30 7.27
C LEU A 173 -10.65 -19.16 7.98
N ILE A 174 -10.24 -20.20 8.72
CA ILE A 174 -11.16 -21.11 9.42
C ILE A 174 -11.69 -20.56 10.76
N GLY A 175 -11.26 -19.37 11.18
CA GLY A 175 -11.83 -18.65 12.33
C GLY A 175 -10.96 -18.56 13.57
N ASP A 176 -9.69 -18.95 13.49
CA ASP A 176 -8.73 -18.71 14.57
C ASP A 176 -8.29 -17.24 14.58
N ILE A 177 -8.87 -16.46 15.50
CA ILE A 177 -8.60 -15.03 15.61
C ILE A 177 -7.15 -14.74 16.03
N SER A 178 -6.53 -15.61 16.84
CA SER A 178 -5.11 -15.46 17.17
C SER A 178 -4.24 -15.60 15.92
N ALA A 179 -4.58 -16.54 15.04
CA ALA A 179 -3.88 -16.68 13.77
C ALA A 179 -4.13 -15.50 12.83
N CYS A 180 -5.30 -14.84 12.88
CA CYS A 180 -5.52 -13.59 12.16
C CYS A 180 -4.59 -12.47 12.63
N ARG A 181 -4.31 -12.36 13.94
CA ARG A 181 -3.32 -11.42 14.46
C ARG A 181 -1.93 -11.67 13.90
N ASP A 182 -1.51 -12.94 13.86
CA ASP A 182 -0.21 -13.33 13.30
C ASP A 182 -0.15 -13.03 11.80
N ALA A 183 -1.21 -13.38 11.05
CA ALA A 183 -1.27 -13.23 9.60
C ALA A 183 -1.24 -11.75 9.15
N LEU A 184 -1.90 -10.87 9.90
CA LEU A 184 -1.94 -9.42 9.65
C LEU A 184 -0.73 -8.68 10.26
N ASP A 185 0.14 -9.39 10.98
CA ASP A 185 1.29 -8.84 11.69
C ASP A 185 0.91 -7.74 12.70
N LEU A 186 -0.04 -8.07 13.58
CA LEU A 186 -0.52 -7.15 14.62
C LEU A 186 0.28 -7.23 15.92
N PHE A 187 1.12 -8.25 16.08
CA PHE A 187 1.98 -8.40 17.26
C PHE A 187 3.29 -7.62 17.07
N GLY A 188 3.45 -6.52 17.83
CA GLY A 188 4.64 -5.67 17.76
C GLY A 188 5.93 -6.27 18.33
N ARG A 189 5.89 -7.45 18.99
CA ARG A 189 7.05 -8.06 19.64
C ARG A 189 7.11 -9.58 19.42
N GLY A 190 8.32 -10.12 19.27
CA GLY A 190 8.59 -11.55 19.08
C GLY A 190 9.21 -11.87 17.72
N ASP A 191 9.70 -13.10 17.55
CA ASP A 191 10.32 -13.59 16.32
C ASP A 191 9.25 -13.80 15.22
N PRO A 192 9.27 -13.03 14.12
CA PRO A 192 8.32 -13.19 13.02
C PRO A 192 8.39 -14.57 12.37
N VAL A 193 9.58 -15.19 12.33
CA VAL A 193 9.76 -16.50 11.68
C VAL A 193 8.94 -17.56 12.41
N ALA A 194 8.97 -17.57 13.74
CA ALA A 194 8.21 -18.51 14.56
C ALA A 194 6.70 -18.30 14.50
N ARG A 195 6.24 -17.05 14.37
CA ARG A 195 4.81 -16.71 14.32
C ARG A 195 4.20 -16.98 12.95
N TRP A 196 4.86 -16.51 11.89
CA TRP A 196 4.33 -16.55 10.52
C TRP A 196 4.50 -17.91 9.85
N TYR A 197 5.60 -18.61 10.13
CA TYR A 197 5.92 -19.90 9.53
C TYR A 197 6.04 -20.95 10.63
N ARG A 198 4.91 -21.48 11.10
CA ARG A 198 4.88 -22.36 12.28
C ARG A 198 5.50 -23.73 12.02
N SER A 199 5.26 -24.29 10.83
CA SER A 199 5.76 -25.62 10.47
C SER A 199 7.15 -25.59 9.83
N ALA A 200 7.96 -26.62 10.09
CA ALA A 200 9.26 -26.79 9.43
C ALA A 200 9.13 -26.88 7.90
N ARG A 201 8.04 -27.49 7.43
CA ARG A 201 7.72 -27.57 6.00
C ARG A 201 7.51 -26.19 5.38
N GLU A 202 6.82 -25.28 6.06
CA GLU A 202 6.64 -23.90 5.58
C GLU A 202 7.96 -23.14 5.52
N ARG A 203 8.76 -23.18 6.60
CA ARG A 203 10.06 -22.51 6.62
C ARG A 203 10.95 -22.99 5.47
N ARG A 204 11.01 -24.30 5.24
CA ARG A 204 11.73 -24.87 4.10
C ARG A 204 11.14 -24.43 2.76
N SER A 205 9.82 -24.44 2.61
CA SER A 205 9.16 -24.03 1.37
C SER A 205 9.44 -22.56 1.03
N VAL A 206 9.44 -21.67 2.02
CA VAL A 206 9.72 -20.24 1.81
C VAL A 206 11.17 -20.05 1.37
N VAL A 207 12.12 -20.71 2.04
CA VAL A 207 13.54 -20.64 1.64
C VAL A 207 13.71 -21.13 0.21
N LEU A 208 13.19 -22.32 -0.12
CA LEU A 208 13.44 -22.96 -1.42
C LEU A 208 12.66 -22.34 -2.59
N ASN A 209 11.45 -21.84 -2.36
CA ASN A 209 10.62 -21.31 -3.45
C ASN A 209 10.77 -19.80 -3.63
N THR A 210 11.18 -19.06 -2.59
CA THR A 210 11.24 -17.60 -2.64
C THR A 210 12.68 -17.07 -2.58
N PHE A 211 13.56 -17.71 -1.82
CA PHE A 211 14.89 -17.17 -1.52
C PHE A 211 16.08 -18.00 -2.00
N THR A 212 15.86 -19.04 -2.82
CA THR A 212 16.97 -19.85 -3.35
C THR A 212 18.01 -18.97 -4.04
N GLY A 213 17.60 -18.11 -4.98
CA GLY A 213 18.53 -17.21 -5.68
C GLY A 213 19.16 -16.11 -4.81
N TYR A 214 18.65 -15.90 -3.59
CA TYR A 214 19.25 -14.97 -2.62
C TYR A 214 20.33 -15.66 -1.79
N PHE A 215 20.16 -16.96 -1.49
CA PHE A 215 21.08 -17.74 -0.65
C PHE A 215 22.04 -18.65 -1.42
N ASP A 216 21.89 -18.79 -2.74
CA ASP A 216 22.68 -19.68 -3.59
C ASP A 216 24.14 -19.22 -3.81
N ARG A 217 24.59 -18.18 -3.10
CA ARG A 217 25.93 -17.59 -3.22
C ARG A 217 26.59 -17.39 -1.87
N GLY A 218 27.93 -17.43 -1.89
CA GLY A 218 28.76 -17.05 -0.75
C GLY A 218 28.57 -17.93 0.47
N THR A 219 28.56 -17.31 1.65
CA THR A 219 28.58 -17.98 2.96
C THR A 219 27.29 -18.71 3.32
N HIS A 220 26.19 -18.48 2.60
CA HIS A 220 24.88 -19.09 2.89
C HIS A 220 24.64 -20.42 2.17
N LEU A 221 25.47 -20.78 1.17
CA LEU A 221 25.24 -21.96 0.33
C LEU A 221 25.19 -23.27 1.12
N ALA A 222 26.11 -23.47 2.08
CA ALA A 222 26.13 -24.68 2.90
C ALA A 222 24.87 -24.79 3.79
N THR A 223 24.42 -23.66 4.36
CA THR A 223 23.18 -23.59 5.15
C THR A 223 21.95 -23.82 4.27
N LEU A 224 21.95 -23.31 3.03
CA LEU A 224 20.89 -23.55 2.05
C LEU A 224 20.79 -25.04 1.71
N GLN A 225 21.92 -25.71 1.46
CA GLN A 225 21.95 -27.16 1.22
C GLN A 225 21.45 -27.95 2.42
N ALA A 226 21.84 -27.57 3.64
CA ALA A 226 21.32 -28.21 4.85
C ALA A 226 19.79 -28.04 5.00
N CYS A 227 19.27 -26.85 4.73
CA CYS A 227 17.82 -26.60 4.68
C CYS A 227 17.13 -27.44 3.59
N ALA A 228 17.73 -27.50 2.38
CA ALA A 228 17.26 -28.34 1.28
C ALA A 228 17.25 -29.83 1.63
N ASN A 229 18.14 -30.28 2.51
CA ASN A 229 18.20 -31.65 3.02
C ASN A 229 17.29 -31.90 4.24
N GLY A 230 16.49 -30.91 4.66
CA GLY A 230 15.49 -31.04 5.71
C GLY A 230 15.88 -30.51 7.08
N SER A 231 17.01 -29.82 7.23
CA SER A 231 17.38 -29.17 8.49
C SER A 231 16.53 -27.91 8.74
N ASP A 232 15.59 -28.01 9.68
CA ASP A 232 14.71 -26.89 10.05
C ASP A 232 15.45 -25.73 10.72
N SER A 233 16.47 -26.03 11.52
CA SER A 233 17.32 -25.01 12.14
C SER A 233 18.08 -24.21 11.09
N ALA A 234 18.59 -24.86 10.04
CA ALA A 234 19.22 -24.20 8.92
C ALA A 234 18.24 -23.31 8.15
N CYS A 235 17.02 -23.79 7.87
CA CYS A 235 15.98 -22.97 7.24
C CYS A 235 15.63 -21.74 8.09
N THR A 236 15.49 -21.93 9.40
CA THR A 236 15.20 -20.84 10.35
C THR A 236 16.33 -19.82 10.40
N GLN A 237 17.59 -20.28 10.40
CA GLN A 237 18.76 -19.42 10.38
C GLN A 237 18.79 -18.53 9.12
N LEU A 238 18.50 -19.09 7.95
CA LEU A 238 18.44 -18.33 6.70
C LEU A 238 17.32 -17.29 6.72
N LEU A 239 16.12 -17.65 7.19
CA LEU A 239 15.02 -16.70 7.29
C LEU A 239 15.34 -15.55 8.26
N ARG A 240 16.00 -15.85 9.39
CA ARG A 240 16.43 -14.83 10.36
C ARG A 240 17.59 -13.96 9.87
N SER A 241 18.35 -14.40 8.86
CA SER A 241 19.45 -13.61 8.28
C SER A 241 18.98 -12.62 7.21
N LEU A 242 17.69 -12.60 6.87
CA LEU A 242 17.13 -11.63 5.93
C LEU A 242 17.16 -10.21 6.54
N PRO A 243 17.36 -9.17 5.71
CA PRO A 243 17.29 -7.80 6.18
C PRO A 243 15.89 -7.47 6.75
N PRO A 244 15.76 -6.45 7.61
CA PRO A 244 14.47 -5.99 8.10
C PRO A 244 13.48 -5.74 6.94
N GLY A 245 12.29 -6.33 7.02
CA GLY A 245 11.28 -6.25 5.96
C GLY A 245 11.47 -7.24 4.80
N GLY A 246 12.57 -8.02 4.77
CA GLY A 246 12.81 -9.04 3.76
C GLY A 246 11.94 -10.30 3.89
N LEU A 247 11.32 -10.52 5.06
CA LEU A 247 10.43 -11.65 5.28
C LEU A 247 9.04 -11.41 4.66
N PRO A 248 8.55 -12.31 3.78
CA PRO A 248 7.22 -12.19 3.19
C PRO A 248 6.13 -12.34 4.25
N ARG A 249 5.38 -11.26 4.51
CA ARG A 249 4.28 -11.28 5.48
C ARG A 249 3.15 -12.23 5.00
N PRO A 250 2.45 -12.95 5.90
CA PRO A 250 1.43 -13.92 5.48
C PRO A 250 0.24 -13.31 4.73
N LEU A 251 -0.11 -12.07 5.07
CA LEU A 251 -1.10 -11.27 4.35
C LEU A 251 -0.49 -9.96 3.85
N THR A 252 -1.02 -9.49 2.73
CA THR A 252 -0.56 -8.33 1.99
C THR A 252 -0.97 -7.01 2.65
N HIS A 253 -0.42 -5.92 2.14
CA HIS A 253 -0.78 -4.55 2.52
C HIS A 253 -2.29 -4.30 2.37
N ASP A 254 -2.91 -4.73 1.27
CA ASP A 254 -4.36 -4.57 1.05
C ASP A 254 -5.23 -5.24 2.14
N ALA A 255 -4.78 -6.39 2.69
CA ALA A 255 -5.48 -7.04 3.80
C ALA A 255 -5.45 -6.18 5.08
N ARG A 256 -4.38 -5.40 5.26
CA ARG A 256 -4.27 -4.44 6.37
C ARG A 256 -5.06 -3.18 6.10
N THR A 257 -5.06 -2.68 4.86
CA THR A 257 -5.88 -1.53 4.46
C THR A 257 -7.36 -1.82 4.70
N THR A 258 -7.84 -3.00 4.30
CA THR A 258 -9.24 -3.41 4.58
C THR A 258 -9.51 -3.58 6.08
N LEU A 259 -8.54 -3.96 6.92
CA LEU A 259 -8.72 -3.96 8.38
C LEU A 259 -8.81 -2.54 8.94
N VAL A 260 -7.97 -1.61 8.47
CA VAL A 260 -8.05 -0.20 8.87
C VAL A 260 -9.39 0.40 8.45
N ASP A 261 -9.82 0.14 7.22
CA ASP A 261 -11.12 0.57 6.72
C ASP A 261 -12.27 0.14 7.64
N VAL A 262 -12.30 -1.12 8.06
CA VAL A 262 -13.30 -1.63 9.02
C VAL A 262 -13.19 -0.90 10.35
N ALA A 263 -11.97 -0.69 10.86
CA ALA A 263 -11.77 0.03 12.12
C ALA A 263 -12.29 1.48 12.05
N LEU A 264 -12.00 2.19 10.95
CA LEU A 264 -12.43 3.57 10.76
C LEU A 264 -13.94 3.69 10.63
N HIS A 265 -14.57 2.81 9.84
CA HIS A 265 -16.03 2.77 9.70
C HIS A 265 -16.75 2.48 11.03
N LEU A 266 -16.18 1.62 11.88
CA LEU A 266 -16.74 1.33 13.21
C LEU A 266 -16.57 2.48 14.20
N GLY A 267 -15.41 3.13 14.15
CA GLY A 267 -15.06 4.22 15.05
C GLY A 267 -15.77 5.54 14.74
N GLY A 268 -16.39 5.66 13.56
CA GLY A 268 -17.07 6.86 13.11
C GLY A 268 -16.10 8.01 12.80
N ARG A 269 -16.61 9.25 12.87
CA ARG A 269 -15.92 10.45 12.35
C ARG A 269 -14.58 10.77 13.02
N ASP A 270 -14.41 10.39 14.29
CA ASP A 270 -13.18 10.65 15.06
C ASP A 270 -12.18 9.48 15.00
N ALA A 271 -12.48 8.41 14.24
CA ALA A 271 -11.66 7.20 14.23
C ALA A 271 -10.25 7.45 13.69
N TYR A 272 -10.14 8.25 12.62
CA TYR A 272 -8.86 8.61 12.05
C TYR A 272 -8.01 9.42 13.04
N HIS A 273 -8.62 10.41 13.69
CA HIS A 273 -7.99 11.20 14.73
C HIS A 273 -7.37 10.31 15.81
N ARG A 274 -8.16 9.36 16.36
CA ARG A 274 -7.68 8.41 17.38
C ARG A 274 -6.55 7.53 16.86
N LEU A 275 -6.66 7.04 15.62
CA LEU A 275 -5.63 6.22 14.98
C LEU A 275 -4.30 6.98 14.84
N ALA A 276 -4.37 8.23 14.40
CA ALA A 276 -3.24 9.11 14.18
C ALA A 276 -2.61 9.59 15.50
N ALA A 277 -3.42 9.91 16.51
CA ALA A 277 -2.96 10.37 17.82
C ALA A 277 -2.33 9.26 18.68
N SER A 278 -2.64 7.98 18.41
CA SER A 278 -2.14 6.82 19.16
C SER A 278 -0.71 6.40 18.79
N VAL A 279 0.17 7.36 18.49
CA VAL A 279 1.56 7.13 18.10
C VAL A 279 2.31 6.38 19.22
N GLY A 280 3.15 5.41 18.83
CA GLY A 280 3.97 4.63 19.78
C GLY A 280 3.26 3.44 20.42
N LEU A 281 1.93 3.35 20.33
CA LEU A 281 1.21 2.14 20.73
C LEU A 281 1.37 1.01 19.69
N PRO A 282 1.31 -0.27 20.11
CA PRO A 282 1.22 -1.39 19.18
C PRO A 282 0.06 -1.22 18.20
N ILE A 283 0.24 -1.62 16.94
CA ILE A 283 -0.77 -1.45 15.88
C ILE A 283 -2.14 -2.03 16.28
N ALA A 284 -2.16 -3.19 16.94
CA ALA A 284 -3.39 -3.80 17.47
C ALA A 284 -4.19 -2.84 18.38
N ASP A 285 -3.51 -2.17 19.31
CA ASP A 285 -4.12 -1.28 20.29
C ASP A 285 -4.61 0.01 19.62
N ARG A 286 -3.87 0.50 18.62
CA ARG A 286 -4.26 1.65 17.81
C ARG A 286 -5.54 1.39 17.02
N LEU A 287 -5.67 0.22 16.41
CA LEU A 287 -6.86 -0.17 15.67
C LEU A 287 -8.06 -0.40 16.60
N ALA A 288 -7.84 -0.97 17.77
CA ALA A 288 -8.87 -1.12 18.80
C ALA A 288 -9.37 0.27 19.27
N ALA A 289 -8.46 1.21 19.53
CA ALA A 289 -8.79 2.58 19.89
C ALA A 289 -9.54 3.32 18.75
N ALA A 290 -9.08 3.16 17.51
CA ALA A 290 -9.73 3.74 16.35
C ALA A 290 -11.16 3.21 16.19
N GLY A 291 -11.36 1.89 16.22
CA GLY A 291 -12.68 1.26 16.06
C GLY A 291 -13.57 1.28 17.29
N GLY A 292 -13.08 1.71 18.45
CA GLY A 292 -13.85 1.76 19.70
C GLY A 292 -14.24 0.38 20.25
N ILE A 293 -13.56 -0.69 19.82
CA ILE A 293 -13.86 -2.09 20.17
C ILE A 293 -12.58 -2.88 20.41
N ALA A 294 -12.69 -4.04 21.08
CA ALA A 294 -11.57 -4.94 21.27
C ALA A 294 -11.02 -5.47 19.92
N ILE A 295 -9.69 -5.66 19.83
CA ILE A 295 -9.04 -6.11 18.60
C ILE A 295 -9.57 -7.47 18.10
N ASP A 296 -9.95 -8.38 19.01
CA ASP A 296 -10.55 -9.67 18.63
C ASP A 296 -11.89 -9.50 17.92
N SER A 297 -12.74 -8.60 18.44
CA SER A 297 -14.02 -8.28 17.84
C SER A 297 -13.83 -7.60 16.48
N LEU A 298 -12.85 -6.71 16.36
CA LEU A 298 -12.48 -6.07 15.10
C LEU A 298 -12.04 -7.10 14.05
N LEU A 299 -11.15 -8.03 14.42
CA LEU A 299 -10.69 -9.10 13.54
C LEU A 299 -11.80 -10.05 13.13
N SER A 300 -12.69 -10.41 14.06
CA SER A 300 -13.86 -11.23 13.75
C SER A 300 -14.77 -10.55 12.73
N ARG A 301 -15.00 -9.23 12.88
CA ARG A 301 -15.83 -8.45 11.95
C ARG A 301 -15.16 -8.30 10.58
N TRP A 302 -13.89 -7.90 10.55
CA TRP A 302 -13.12 -7.83 9.32
C TRP A 302 -13.16 -9.15 8.56
N ARG A 303 -12.91 -10.28 9.25
CA ARG A 303 -12.98 -11.61 8.62
C ARG A 303 -14.37 -11.90 8.06
N ALA A 304 -15.44 -11.57 8.79
CA ALA A 304 -16.80 -11.77 8.31
C ALA A 304 -17.07 -10.97 7.03
N GLU A 305 -16.58 -9.74 6.94
CA GLU A 305 -16.70 -8.90 5.73
C GLU A 305 -15.90 -9.48 4.55
N ILE A 306 -14.66 -9.93 4.78
CA ILE A 306 -13.86 -10.60 3.73
C ILE A 306 -14.56 -11.86 3.21
N LEU A 307 -15.14 -12.68 4.10
CA LEU A 307 -15.87 -13.88 3.72
C LEU A 307 -17.17 -13.57 2.97
N ALA A 308 -17.85 -12.48 3.32
CA ALA A 308 -19.04 -12.00 2.61
C ALA A 308 -18.71 -11.47 1.21
N SER A 309 -17.50 -10.95 0.99
CA SER A 309 -16.99 -10.49 -0.31
C SER A 309 -16.44 -11.62 -1.20
N ARG A 310 -16.86 -12.87 -0.99
CA ARG A 310 -16.48 -13.98 -1.87
C ARG A 310 -16.87 -13.67 -3.32
N PRO A 311 -15.94 -13.75 -4.29
CA PRO A 311 -16.27 -13.56 -5.70
C PRO A 311 -17.39 -14.51 -6.13
N THR A 312 -18.37 -13.99 -6.86
CA THR A 312 -19.35 -14.84 -7.52
C THR A 312 -18.63 -15.72 -8.55
N PRO A 313 -18.77 -17.05 -8.48
CA PRO A 313 -18.13 -17.91 -9.47
C PRO A 313 -18.67 -17.54 -10.84
N VAL A 314 -17.77 -17.29 -11.79
CA VAL A 314 -18.13 -17.08 -13.19
C VAL A 314 -18.69 -18.41 -13.68
N SER A 315 -20.02 -18.52 -13.76
CA SER A 315 -20.68 -19.63 -14.41
C SER A 315 -20.38 -19.52 -15.90
N LEU A 316 -19.44 -20.32 -16.40
CA LEU A 316 -19.25 -20.43 -17.83
C LEU A 316 -20.56 -20.94 -18.44
N PRO A 317 -21.09 -20.25 -19.47
CA PRO A 317 -22.25 -20.78 -20.17
C PRO A 317 -21.92 -22.19 -20.68
N PRO A 318 -22.86 -23.14 -20.65
CA PRO A 318 -22.60 -24.50 -21.13
C PRO A 318 -22.13 -24.55 -22.60
N TRP A 319 -22.38 -23.50 -23.40
CA TRP A 319 -21.83 -23.35 -24.74
C TRP A 319 -20.35 -22.96 -24.81
N GLY A 320 -19.77 -22.41 -23.74
CA GLY A 320 -18.34 -22.07 -23.67
C GLY A 320 -17.44 -23.30 -23.77
N LEU A 321 -17.90 -24.45 -23.26
CA LEU A 321 -17.25 -25.76 -23.44
C LEU A 321 -17.19 -26.17 -24.91
N TRP A 322 -18.26 -25.95 -25.67
CA TRP A 322 -18.31 -26.25 -27.10
C TRP A 322 -17.38 -25.34 -27.91
N ILE A 323 -17.26 -24.07 -27.55
CA ILE A 323 -16.32 -23.15 -28.20
C ILE A 323 -14.87 -23.55 -27.92
N ALA A 324 -14.53 -23.87 -26.67
CA ALA A 324 -13.19 -24.32 -26.32
C ALA A 324 -12.80 -25.62 -27.04
N LEU A 325 -13.72 -26.60 -27.10
CA LEU A 325 -13.52 -27.84 -27.86
C LEU A 325 -13.40 -27.58 -29.36
N GLY A 326 -14.24 -26.70 -29.91
CA GLY A 326 -14.19 -26.29 -31.32
C GLY A 326 -12.84 -25.70 -31.70
N TRP A 327 -12.31 -24.77 -30.90
CA TRP A 327 -10.97 -24.21 -31.11
C TRP A 327 -9.86 -25.25 -30.94
N THR A 328 -9.95 -26.14 -29.95
CA THR A 328 -8.95 -27.18 -29.72
C THR A 328 -8.89 -28.14 -30.92
N ILE A 329 -10.04 -28.53 -31.47
CA ILE A 329 -10.13 -29.36 -32.68
C ILE A 329 -9.57 -28.60 -33.88
N LEU A 330 -9.93 -27.33 -34.05
CA LEU A 330 -9.44 -26.49 -35.15
C LEU A 330 -7.91 -26.39 -35.12
N PHE A 331 -7.31 -26.07 -33.97
CA PHE A 331 -5.86 -25.99 -33.80
C PHE A 331 -5.17 -27.36 -33.98
N ALA A 332 -5.77 -28.44 -33.50
CA ALA A 332 -5.25 -29.79 -33.74
C ALA A 332 -5.23 -30.13 -35.24
N VAL A 333 -6.29 -29.77 -35.98
CA VAL A 333 -6.38 -29.97 -37.43
C VAL A 333 -5.35 -29.10 -38.18
N PHE A 334 -5.20 -27.83 -37.83
CA PHE A 334 -4.16 -26.97 -38.42
C PHE A 334 -2.75 -27.45 -38.09
N GLY A 335 -2.50 -27.91 -36.87
CA GLY A 335 -1.23 -28.50 -36.46
C GLY A 335 -0.87 -29.75 -37.28
N LEU A 336 -1.83 -30.69 -37.41
CA LEU A 336 -1.69 -31.90 -38.23
C LEU A 336 -1.56 -31.61 -39.74
N ARG A 337 -2.13 -30.51 -40.22
CA ARG A 337 -2.01 -30.09 -41.62
C ARG A 337 -0.69 -29.36 -41.91
N SER A 338 -0.10 -28.69 -40.92
CA SER A 338 1.20 -28.02 -41.02
C SER A 338 2.39 -28.98 -41.03
N SER A 339 2.27 -30.16 -40.41
CA SER A 339 3.33 -31.18 -40.40
C SER A 339 3.56 -31.85 -41.75
N ARG A 340 2.61 -31.73 -42.69
CA ARG A 340 2.77 -32.18 -44.09
C ARG A 340 3.76 -31.36 -44.91
N TRP A 341 4.19 -30.19 -44.43
CA TRP A 341 5.15 -29.32 -45.12
C TRP A 341 6.59 -29.40 -44.57
N ARG A 342 6.86 -30.27 -43.58
CA ARG A 342 8.19 -30.45 -42.95
C ARG A 342 8.86 -31.79 -43.23
N VAL A 343 8.33 -32.57 -44.19
CA VAL A 343 8.98 -33.78 -44.68
C VAL A 343 9.22 -33.60 -46.18
N ASN A 344 10.23 -32.80 -46.53
CA ASN A 344 10.94 -32.82 -47.79
C ASN A 344 12.30 -32.15 -47.60
#